data_AF-A0A942BLI4-F1
#
_entry.id   AF-A0A942BLI4-F1
#
_cell.length_a   1.000
_cell.length_b   1.000
_cell.length_c   1.000
_cell.angle_alpha   90.00
_cell.angle_beta   90.00
_cell.angle_gamma   90.00
#
_symmetry.space_group_name_H-M   'P 1'
#
loop_
_entity.id
_entity.type
_entity.pdbx_description
1 polymer ?
#
loop_
_entity_poly.entity_id
_entity_poly.type
_entity_poly.pdbx_seq_one_letter_code
_entity_poly.pdbx_strand_id
1 'polypeptide(L)' 'MAKRQLKIVRLLEPELCLDCRFAKTADVETENGSVQRMIHCRRLDCDNWDIVNAEPARSIMDDLFDDAA' A
#
# COMPACT_ATOMS: atom_id res chain seq x y z
N MET A 1 -19.46 3.98 2.55
CA MET A 1 -18.01 3.81 2.34
C MET A 1 -17.66 2.33 2.41
N ALA A 2 -17.41 1.66 1.29
CA ALA A 2 -16.86 0.30 1.34
C ALA A 2 -15.43 0.42 1.91
N LYS A 3 -15.17 -0.17 3.09
CA LYS A 3 -13.82 -0.20 3.67
C LYS A 3 -12.88 -0.84 2.65
N ARG A 4 -11.97 -0.05 2.06
CA ARG A 4 -10.92 -0.60 1.20
C ARG A 4 -10.12 -1.57 2.06
N GLN A 5 -10.09 -2.86 1.68
CA GLN A 5 -9.27 -3.85 2.37
C GLN A 5 -7.81 -3.60 1.94
N LEU A 6 -7.10 -2.79 2.73
CA LEU A 6 -5.67 -2.57 2.55
C LEU A 6 -4.91 -3.81 3.03
N LYS A 7 -3.96 -4.25 2.22
CA LYS A 7 -3.09 -5.38 2.53
C LYS A 7 -1.65 -4.96 2.33
N ILE A 8 -0.83 -5.23 3.34
CA ILE A 8 0.63 -5.16 3.26
C ILE A 8 1.09 -6.48 2.64
N VAL A 9 1.82 -6.37 1.54
CA VAL A 9 2.29 -7.50 0.76
C VAL A 9 3.77 -7.32 0.49
N ARG A 10 4.46 -8.42 0.20
CA ARG A 10 5.84 -8.37 -0.25
C ARG A 10 5.88 -8.03 -1.74
N LEU A 11 6.79 -7.16 -2.15
CA LEU A 11 7.08 -6.91 -3.56
C LEU A 11 8.10 -7.95 -4.06
N LEU A 12 7.89 -8.45 -5.28
CA LEU A 12 8.84 -9.34 -5.94
C LEU A 12 10.06 -8.55 -6.42
N GLU A 13 9.82 -7.43 -7.10
CA GLU A 13 10.82 -6.52 -7.66
C GLU A 13 10.52 -5.07 -7.23
N PRO A 14 11.06 -4.59 -6.09
CA PRO A 14 10.74 -3.26 -5.55
C PRO A 14 11.07 -2.10 -6.49
N GLU A 15 12.18 -2.21 -7.24
CA GLU A 15 12.65 -1.18 -8.18
C GLU A 15 11.60 -0.87 -9.26
N LEU A 16 10.88 -1.89 -9.76
CA LEU A 16 9.81 -1.69 -10.75
C LEU A 16 8.66 -0.84 -10.20
N CYS A 17 8.40 -0.92 -8.89
CA CYS A 17 7.37 -0.11 -8.27
C CYS A 17 7.82 1.33 -8.01
N LEU A 18 9.12 1.62 -7.93
CA LEU A 18 9.61 2.99 -7.79
C LEU A 18 9.38 3.81 -9.08
N ASP A 19 9.48 3.16 -10.24
CA ASP A 19 9.23 3.78 -11.55
C ASP A 19 7.77 3.66 -12.02
N CYS A 20 6.93 2.94 -11.28
CA CYS A 20 5.54 2.69 -11.66
C CYS A 20 4.64 3.90 -11.36
N ARG A 21 4.02 4.49 -12.39
CA ARG A 21 3.09 5.63 -12.25
C ARG A 21 1.89 5.39 -11.31
N PHE A 22 1.59 4.13 -11.00
CA PHE A 22 0.47 3.74 -10.14
C PHE A 22 0.88 3.50 -8.69
N ALA A 23 2.17 3.35 -8.43
CA ALA A 23 2.73 3.17 -7.11
C ALA A 23 3.23 4.51 -6.56
N LYS A 24 3.07 4.71 -5.26
CA LYS A 24 3.55 5.88 -4.53
C LYS A 24 4.07 5.47 -3.17
N THR A 25 4.87 6.32 -2.56
CA THR A 25 5.27 6.15 -1.17
C THR A 25 4.21 6.74 -0.25
N ALA A 26 3.80 5.97 0.75
CA ALA A 26 2.78 6.35 1.73
C ALA A 26 3.20 5.92 3.13
N ASP A 27 2.66 6.57 4.14
CA ASP A 27 2.79 6.12 5.53
C ASP A 27 1.65 5.15 5.86
N VAL A 28 2.00 3.93 6.26
CA VAL A 28 1.05 2.85 6.52
C VAL A 28 1.07 2.50 7.99
N GLU A 29 -0.11 2.55 8.62
CA GLU A 29 -0.30 2.07 9.99
C GLU A 29 -0.55 0.55 9.94
N THR A 30 0.36 -0.21 10.54
CA THR A 30 0.22 -1.67 10.66
C THR A 30 -0.79 -2.03 11.76
N GLU A 31 -1.19 -3.30 11.84
CA GLU A 31 -2.11 -3.77 12.90
C GLU A 31 -1.56 -3.52 14.32
N ASN A 32 -0.23 -3.52 14.47
CA ASN A 32 0.45 -3.25 15.73
C ASN A 32 0.47 -1.75 16.11
N GLY A 33 -0.15 -0.88 15.31
CA GLY A 33 -0.16 0.58 15.51
C GLY A 33 1.18 1.27 15.18
N SER A 34 2.10 0.56 14.54
CA SER A 34 3.35 1.14 14.06
C SER A 34 3.12 1.80 12.70
N VAL A 35 3.68 2.99 12.49
CA VAL A 35 3.63 3.67 11.19
C VAL A 35 4.94 3.39 10.45
N GLN A 36 4.83 2.91 9.22
CA GLN A 36 5.97 2.62 8.36
C GLN A 36 5.79 3.24 6.98
N ARG A 37 6.87 3.80 6.43
CA ARG A 37 6.88 4.35 5.08
C ARG A 37 7.04 3.21 4.07
N MET A 38 6.01 2.98 3.26
CA MET A 38 5.92 1.83 2.36
C MET A 38 5.49 2.26 0.94
N ILE A 39 5.65 1.36 -0.02
CA ILE A 39 5.11 1.54 -1.38
C ILE A 39 3.64 1.11 -1.38
N HIS A 40 2.76 2.07 -1.66
CA HIS A 40 1.36 1.84 -1.93
C HIS A 40 1.12 1.64 -3.44
N CYS A 41 0.87 0.40 -3.84
CA CYS A 41 0.47 0.08 -5.20
C CYS A 41 -1.06 0.12 -5.34
N ARG A 42 -1.56 0.87 -6.33
CA ARG A 42 -3.02 1.00 -6.59
C ARG A 42 -3.53 0.13 -7.73
N ARG A 43 -2.66 -0.63 -8.39
CA ARG A 43 -3.08 -1.58 -9.44
C ARG A 43 -3.71 -2.81 -8.79
N LEU A 44 -4.96 -3.09 -9.17
CA LEU A 44 -5.66 -4.31 -8.73
C LEU A 44 -5.20 -5.55 -9.52
N ASP A 45 -4.53 -5.33 -10.65
CA ASP A 45 -4.03 -6.33 -11.60
C ASP A 45 -2.49 -6.39 -11.61
N CYS A 46 -1.83 -5.87 -10.57
CA CYS A 46 -0.38 -5.99 -10.46
C CYS A 46 -0.02 -7.48 -10.30
N ASP A 47 1.11 -7.90 -10.85
CA ASP A 47 1.70 -9.23 -10.66
C ASP A 47 2.97 -9.17 -9.80
N ASN A 48 3.53 -7.97 -9.61
CA ASN A 48 4.72 -7.70 -8.78
C ASN A 48 4.52 -7.80 -7.24
N TRP A 49 3.40 -8.37 -6.79
CA TRP A 49 3.08 -8.55 -5.38
C TRP A 49 2.93 -10.03 -5.03
N ASP A 50 3.42 -10.41 -3.85
CA ASP A 50 3.23 -11.71 -3.27
C ASP A 50 2.20 -11.63 -2.13
N ILE A 51 1.04 -12.26 -2.35
CA ILE A 51 -0.08 -12.27 -1.42
C ILE A 51 -0.05 -13.43 -0.42
N VAL A 52 0.93 -14.35 -0.52
CA VAL A 52 0.99 -15.57 0.31
C VAL A 52 1.02 -15.23 1.80
N ASN A 53 1.71 -14.15 2.19
CA ASN A 53 1.82 -13.69 3.57
C ASN A 53 1.26 -12.27 3.73
N ALA A 54 0.14 -11.97 3.07
CA ALA A 54 -0.47 -10.66 3.15
C ALA A 54 -0.95 -10.34 4.58
N GLU A 55 -0.50 -9.22 5.12
CA GLU A 55 -0.91 -8.72 6.43
C GLU A 55 -1.95 -7.60 6.27
N PRO A 56 -2.91 -7.45 7.18
CA PRO A 56 -3.84 -6.33 7.14
C PRO A 56 -3.12 -5.02 7.49
N ALA A 57 -3.46 -3.95 6.76
CA ALA A 57 -3.13 -2.58 7.18
C ALA A 57 -4.33 -1.94 7.85
N ARG A 58 -4.07 -1.13 8.89
CA ARG A 58 -5.11 -0.41 9.63
C ARG A 58 -5.51 0.87 8.92
N SER A 59 -4.54 1.65 8.47
CA SER A 59 -4.76 2.90 7.76
C SER A 59 -3.58 3.22 6.84
N ILE A 60 -3.82 4.14 5.89
CA ILE A 60 -2.80 4.69 5.00
C ILE A 60 -2.95 6.21 4.98
N MET A 61 -1.82 6.90 5.10
CA MET A 61 -1.69 8.33 4.90
C MET A 61 -0.87 8.54 3.64
N ASP A 62 -1.55 8.90 2.56
CA ASP A 62 -0.93 9.34 1.31
C ASP A 62 -0.93 10.87 1.32
N ASP A 63 0.24 11.51 1.19
CA ASP A 63 0.42 12.98 1.18
C ASP A 63 -0.41 13.73 0.10
N LEU A 64 -1.07 12.99 -0.80
CA LEU A 64 -1.84 13.51 -1.92
C LEU A 64 -3.35 13.24 -1.82
N PHE A 65 -3.81 12.66 -0.71
CA PHE A 65 -5.22 12.36 -0.49
C PHE A 65 -5.63 12.77 0.94
N ASP A 66 -5.70 14.08 1.15
CA ASP A 66 -6.76 14.64 2.00
C ASP A 66 -8.08 14.34 1.25
N ASP A 67 -8.72 13.21 1.57
CA ASP A 67 -10.10 12.91 1.15
C ASP A 67 -11.03 13.86 1.94
N ALA A 68 -10.96 15.15 1.60
CA ALA A 68 -11.95 16.14 1.95
C ALA A 68 -13.21 15.89 1.10
N ALA A 69 -14.09 14.99 1.57
CA ALA A 69 -15.55 14.99 1.30
C ALA A 69 -16.29 13.89 2.07
#